data_AF-A0A3C0VT08-F1
#
_entry.id   AF-A0A3C0VT08-F1
#
_cell.length_a   1.000
_cell.length_b   1.000
_cell.length_c   1.000
_cell.angle_alpha   90.00
_cell.angle_beta   90.00
_cell.angle_gamma   90.00
#
_symmetry.space_group_name_H-M   'P 1'
#
loop_
_entity.id
_entity.type
_entity.pdbx_description
1 polymer ?
#
loop_
_entity_poly.entity_id
_entity_poly.type
_entity_poly.pdbx_seq_one_letter_code
_entity_poly.pdbx_strand_id
1 'polypeptide(L)'
;MGHYWFATAYIIMYIFSPFLTKAMRMMDQRTHRKLIFLLLIPLCFAKSIIPYDVTLDDLGTSFVWFLVLFIIAGYIRIYGIKFFEKKINAYMAYILSAFGILVYRYMAASLNNLFPEFYLYNKVTNYNFVLVLTGSIGLFYIFKNAKFKDNFITRYLALIAPFTFGVYLFHEHITIRYTWIVMLRVGNVFGKYRILHMILVVLAIFTLGILIDVIRTLLFNLFRKLIIFALKIYYGNREIMDYLIFGVAATVVNWIAYIGCAYCFLIVFMKKGATTTEMTANVIAWIAAVLFAYWTNRNFVFRSTITGFAARLREFWQFVAARIFSFLVELVMFFVMIHILKMNDIVSKLIVGIVVIILNYIFSKLWVFKDNKA
;
A
#
# COMPACT_ATOMS: atom_id res chain seq x y z
N MET A 1 -15.23 18.28 4.31
CA MET A 1 -13.76 18.08 4.28
C MET A 1 -13.44 16.78 3.55
N GLY A 2 -12.45 16.80 2.65
CA GLY A 2 -12.03 15.60 1.91
C GLY A 2 -11.49 14.49 2.83
N HIS A 3 -11.62 13.24 2.37
CA HIS A 3 -11.00 12.09 3.04
C HIS A 3 -9.48 12.25 3.05
N TYR A 4 -8.84 12.07 4.22
CA TYR A 4 -7.40 12.21 4.41
C TYR A 4 -6.75 13.50 3.87
N TRP A 5 -7.47 14.62 3.89
CA TRP A 5 -7.01 15.89 3.33
C TRP A 5 -5.57 16.27 3.73
N PHE A 6 -5.18 16.08 5.00
CA PHE A 6 -3.83 16.40 5.48
C PHE A 6 -2.77 15.49 4.86
N ALA A 7 -3.00 14.18 4.79
CA ALA A 7 -2.04 13.25 4.18
C ALA A 7 -1.87 13.55 2.68
N THR A 8 -2.97 13.85 1.98
CA THR A 8 -2.94 14.24 0.57
C THR A 8 -2.15 15.53 0.36
N ALA A 9 -2.46 16.59 1.12
CA ALA A 9 -1.74 17.85 1.04
C ALA A 9 -0.25 17.71 1.39
N TYR A 10 0.07 16.87 2.38
CA TYR A 10 1.44 16.57 2.77
C TYR A 10 2.23 15.87 1.67
N ILE A 11 1.66 14.85 1.01
CA ILE A 11 2.32 14.14 -0.09
C ILE A 11 2.59 15.09 -1.26
N ILE A 12 1.61 15.90 -1.65
CA ILE A 12 1.78 16.89 -2.72
C ILE A 12 2.88 17.88 -2.32
N MET A 13 2.85 18.43 -1.10
CA MET A 13 3.91 19.32 -0.61
C MET A 13 5.29 18.66 -0.61
N TYR A 14 5.39 17.38 -0.24
CA TYR A 14 6.65 16.66 -0.25
C TYR A 14 7.27 16.61 -1.66
N ILE A 15 6.46 16.46 -2.70
CA ILE A 15 6.89 16.53 -4.11
C ILE A 15 7.44 17.92 -4.47
N PHE A 16 6.80 18.99 -3.97
CA PHE A 16 7.25 20.38 -4.20
C PHE A 16 8.40 20.81 -3.28
N SER A 17 8.62 20.13 -2.17
CA SER A 17 9.60 20.49 -1.14
C SER A 17 11.03 20.73 -1.65
N PRO A 18 11.62 19.97 -2.61
CA PRO A 18 12.96 20.27 -3.11
C PRO A 18 13.03 21.60 -3.86
N PHE A 19 11.99 21.96 -4.62
CA PHE A 19 11.92 23.21 -5.37
C PHE A 19 11.74 24.40 -4.42
N LEU A 20 10.78 24.30 -3.49
CA LEU A 20 10.52 25.32 -2.49
C LEU A 20 11.75 25.57 -1.60
N THR A 21 12.46 24.50 -1.22
CA THR A 21 13.68 24.61 -0.41
C THR A 21 14.79 25.36 -1.15
N LYS A 22 15.01 25.06 -2.43
CA LYS A 22 15.98 25.80 -3.26
C LYS A 22 15.59 27.27 -3.38
N ALA A 23 14.33 27.56 -3.70
CA ALA A 23 13.83 28.92 -3.82
C ALA A 23 14.02 29.73 -2.52
N MET A 24 13.65 29.17 -1.37
CA MET A 24 13.80 29.84 -0.07
C MET A 24 15.24 30.14 0.32
N ARG A 25 16.21 29.31 -0.09
CA ARG A 25 17.63 29.56 0.18
C ARG A 25 18.22 30.71 -0.65
N MET A 26 17.61 31.02 -1.78
CA MET A 26 18.03 32.13 -2.65
C MET A 26 17.40 33.47 -2.27
N MET A 27 16.31 33.45 -1.49
CA MET A 27 15.62 34.66 -1.05
C MET A 27 16.33 35.26 0.17
N ASP A 28 16.54 36.58 0.17
CA ASP A 28 16.91 37.32 1.37
C ASP A 28 15.73 37.42 2.35
N GLN A 29 16.02 37.78 3.61
CA GLN A 29 15.03 37.84 4.68
C GLN A 29 13.86 38.80 4.38
N ARG A 30 14.11 39.93 3.70
CA ARG A 30 13.06 40.91 3.40
C ARG A 30 12.13 40.37 2.33
N THR A 31 12.68 39.75 1.28
CA THR A 31 11.91 39.13 0.20
C THR A 31 11.06 37.97 0.71
N HIS A 32 11.63 37.08 1.52
CA HIS A 32 10.88 35.96 2.13
C HIS A 32 9.73 36.46 3.02
N ARG A 33 9.96 37.50 3.82
CA ARG A 33 8.90 38.12 4.64
C ARG A 33 7.79 38.76 3.80
N LYS A 34 8.14 39.46 2.71
CA LYS A 34 7.16 40.03 1.78
C LYS A 34 6.29 38.94 1.15
N LEU A 35 6.89 37.83 0.72
CA LEU A 35 6.17 36.68 0.18
C LEU A 35 5.17 36.11 1.20
N ILE A 36 5.60 35.87 2.44
CA ILE A 36 4.71 35.40 3.51
C ILE A 36 3.55 36.36 3.72
N PHE A 37 3.82 37.67 3.81
CA PHE A 37 2.77 38.66 4.03
C PHE A 37 1.78 38.72 2.85
N LEU A 38 2.28 38.68 1.61
CA LEU A 38 1.47 38.64 0.39
C LEU A 38 0.54 37.42 0.38
N LEU A 39 1.01 36.26 0.82
CA LEU A 39 0.22 35.03 0.90
C LEU A 39 -0.78 35.06 2.06
N LEU A 40 -0.40 35.62 3.22
CA LEU A 40 -1.26 35.68 4.41
C LEU A 40 -2.42 36.66 4.26
N ILE A 41 -2.30 37.73 3.46
CA ILE A 41 -3.39 38.68 3.24
C ILE A 41 -4.67 37.97 2.75
N PRO A 42 -4.69 37.33 1.57
CA PRO A 42 -5.90 36.69 1.06
C PRO A 42 -6.23 35.37 1.76
N LEU A 43 -5.22 34.62 2.22
CA LEU A 43 -5.43 33.25 2.72
C LEU A 43 -5.65 33.16 4.23
N CYS A 44 -5.34 34.21 5.00
CA CYS A 44 -5.46 34.21 6.46
C CYS A 44 -6.15 35.47 6.98
N PHE A 45 -5.60 36.66 6.72
CA PHE A 45 -6.09 37.90 7.32
C PHE A 45 -7.46 38.32 6.78
N ALA A 46 -7.65 38.35 5.46
CA ALA A 46 -8.93 38.66 4.85
C ALA A 46 -10.02 37.68 5.33
N LYS A 47 -9.69 36.39 5.35
CA LYS A 47 -10.60 35.34 5.83
C LYS A 47 -10.93 35.48 7.32
N SER A 48 -10.01 35.96 8.14
CA SER A 48 -10.23 36.15 9.58
C SER A 48 -11.10 37.36 9.93
N ILE A 49 -11.12 38.39 9.05
CA ILE A 49 -11.83 39.66 9.29
C ILE A 49 -13.21 39.68 8.65
N ILE A 50 -13.34 39.16 7.43
CA ILE A 50 -14.60 39.19 6.66
C ILE A 50 -15.64 38.33 7.41
N PRO A 51 -16.83 38.85 7.75
CA PRO A 51 -17.85 38.10 8.52
C PRO A 51 -18.69 37.14 7.66
N TYR A 52 -18.53 37.17 6.34
CA TYR A 52 -19.28 36.36 5.38
C TYR A 52 -18.57 35.05 5.02
N ASP A 53 -19.35 34.07 4.56
CA ASP A 53 -18.80 32.85 3.97
C ASP A 53 -18.22 33.16 2.59
N VAL A 54 -16.97 32.79 2.38
CA VAL A 54 -16.28 32.99 1.11
C VAL A 54 -16.32 31.63 0.42
N THR A 55 -17.08 31.51 -0.66
CA THR A 55 -17.33 30.24 -1.37
C THR A 55 -16.06 29.50 -1.81
N LEU A 56 -14.96 30.22 -1.99
CA LEU A 56 -13.64 29.67 -2.34
C LEU A 56 -12.79 29.28 -1.11
N ASP A 57 -13.31 29.41 0.11
CA ASP A 57 -12.60 29.05 1.34
C ASP A 57 -12.74 27.56 1.66
N ASP A 58 -11.61 26.87 1.57
CA ASP A 58 -11.40 25.48 1.91
C ASP A 58 -11.15 25.25 3.41
N LEU A 59 -11.36 26.27 4.25
CA LEU A 59 -11.14 26.26 5.70
C LEU A 59 -9.69 25.96 6.12
N GLY A 60 -8.74 26.11 5.18
CA GLY A 60 -7.33 25.76 5.34
C GLY A 60 -7.02 24.27 5.18
N THR A 61 -7.88 23.50 4.48
CA THR A 61 -7.65 22.08 4.18
C THR A 61 -6.99 21.83 2.82
N SER A 62 -6.65 22.88 2.09
CA SER A 62 -6.03 22.82 0.76
C SER A 62 -4.52 22.64 0.84
N PHE A 63 -4.00 22.09 -0.24
CA PHE A 63 -2.58 22.08 -0.53
C PHE A 63 -1.97 23.51 -0.53
N VAL A 64 -2.71 24.52 -0.99
CA VAL A 64 -2.22 25.91 -1.04
C VAL A 64 -1.93 26.43 0.37
N TRP A 65 -2.84 26.21 1.32
CA TRP A 65 -2.59 26.58 2.72
C TRP A 65 -1.38 25.84 3.29
N PHE A 66 -1.24 24.55 2.96
CA PHE A 66 -0.11 23.74 3.40
C PHE A 66 1.24 24.26 2.84
N LEU A 67 1.26 24.77 1.62
CA LEU A 67 2.41 25.44 1.02
C LEU A 67 2.77 26.73 1.77
N VAL A 68 1.78 27.54 2.18
CA VAL A 68 2.02 28.73 3.03
C VAL A 68 2.67 28.32 4.35
N LEU A 69 2.14 27.30 5.03
CA LEU A 69 2.73 26.78 6.26
C LEU A 69 4.17 26.29 6.06
N PHE A 70 4.47 25.63 4.94
CA PHE A 70 5.82 25.19 4.60
C PHE A 70 6.78 26.38 4.40
N ILE A 71 6.35 27.45 3.72
CA ILE A 71 7.15 28.67 3.53
C ILE A 71 7.41 29.37 4.87
N ILE A 72 6.41 29.44 5.76
CA ILE A 72 6.56 29.98 7.12
C ILE A 72 7.55 29.12 7.93
N ALA A 73 7.42 27.80 7.88
CA ALA A 73 8.34 26.88 8.56
C ALA A 73 9.78 27.03 8.03
N GLY A 74 9.95 27.21 6.71
CA GLY A 74 11.22 27.52 6.09
C GLY A 74 11.82 28.84 6.57
N TYR A 75 11.01 29.90 6.70
CA TYR A 75 11.45 31.18 7.28
C TYR A 75 11.91 31.02 8.73
N ILE A 76 11.14 30.31 9.54
CA ILE A 76 11.47 30.02 10.95
C ILE A 76 12.79 29.24 11.06
N ARG A 77 13.04 28.32 10.12
CA ARG A 77 14.27 27.51 10.08
C ARG A 77 15.50 28.32 9.69
N ILE A 78 15.39 29.20 8.69
CA ILE A 78 16.52 29.96 8.15
C ILE A 78 16.83 31.20 8.99
N TYR A 79 15.80 31.96 9.37
CA TYR A 79 15.95 33.28 10.00
C TYR A 79 15.54 33.32 11.47
N GLY A 80 14.58 32.47 11.85
CA GLY A 80 13.93 32.54 13.15
C GLY A 80 13.07 33.80 13.32
N ILE A 81 12.27 33.83 14.39
CA ILE A 81 11.45 34.97 14.77
C ILE A 81 11.85 35.36 16.18
N LYS A 82 12.63 36.43 16.32
CA LYS A 82 13.21 36.89 17.59
C LYS A 82 12.20 36.98 18.73
N PHE A 83 10.97 37.38 18.44
CA PHE A 83 9.89 37.44 19.44
C PHE A 83 9.61 36.07 20.08
N PHE A 84 9.54 35.00 19.28
CA PHE A 84 9.19 33.66 19.75
C PHE A 84 10.39 32.86 20.30
N GLU A 85 11.63 33.31 20.09
CA GLU A 85 12.81 32.66 20.66
C GLU A 85 12.82 32.71 22.21
N LYS A 86 12.16 33.72 22.81
CA LYS A 86 11.87 33.72 24.25
C LYS A 86 10.70 32.79 24.53
N LYS A 87 10.92 31.70 25.28
CA LYS A 87 9.88 30.70 25.59
C LYS A 87 8.61 31.30 26.19
N ILE A 88 8.72 32.31 27.06
CA ILE A 88 7.55 32.99 27.64
C ILE A 88 6.65 33.60 26.56
N ASN A 89 7.23 34.19 25.51
CA ASN A 89 6.47 34.76 24.41
C ASN A 89 5.77 33.68 23.57
N ALA A 90 6.41 32.53 23.40
CA ALA A 90 5.80 31.38 22.72
C ALA A 90 4.60 30.82 23.51
N TYR A 91 4.74 30.67 24.83
CA TYR A 91 3.63 30.30 25.72
C TYR A 91 2.50 31.34 25.71
N MET A 92 2.83 32.63 25.85
CA MET A 92 1.84 33.71 25.80
C MET A 92 1.10 33.72 24.47
N ALA A 93 1.79 33.59 23.34
CA ALA A 93 1.14 33.53 22.03
C ALA A 93 0.16 32.35 21.92
N TYR A 94 0.55 31.16 22.38
CA TYR A 94 -0.35 30.00 22.37
C TYR A 94 -1.58 30.21 23.27
N ILE A 95 -1.36 30.64 24.52
CA ILE A 95 -2.42 30.84 25.51
C ILE A 95 -3.37 31.96 25.10
N LEU A 96 -2.84 33.11 24.68
CA LEU A 96 -3.64 34.26 24.23
C LEU A 96 -4.44 33.93 22.97
N SER A 97 -3.85 33.19 22.03
CA SER A 97 -4.60 32.73 20.85
C SER A 97 -5.70 31.75 21.21
N ALA A 98 -5.42 30.76 22.08
CA ALA A 98 -6.43 29.81 22.54
C ALA A 98 -7.58 30.50 23.31
N PHE A 99 -7.24 31.42 24.21
CA PHE A 99 -8.22 32.22 24.94
C PHE A 99 -9.01 33.14 23.99
N GLY A 100 -8.33 33.80 23.06
CA GLY A 100 -8.96 34.63 22.04
C GLY A 100 -9.94 33.86 21.16
N ILE A 101 -9.64 32.60 20.83
CA ILE A 101 -10.57 31.71 20.11
C ILE A 101 -11.83 31.46 20.94
N LEU A 102 -11.70 31.21 22.25
CA LEU A 102 -12.86 31.01 23.14
C LEU A 102 -13.72 32.27 23.26
N VAL A 103 -13.10 33.44 23.48
CA VAL A 103 -13.78 34.73 23.57
C VAL A 103 -14.50 35.05 22.26
N TYR A 104 -13.80 34.92 21.13
CA TYR A 104 -14.39 35.15 19.81
C TYR A 104 -15.56 34.20 19.57
N ARG A 105 -15.44 32.92 19.93
CA ARG A 105 -16.54 31.95 19.77
C ARG A 105 -17.78 32.32 20.58
N TYR A 106 -17.60 32.78 21.82
CA TYR A 106 -18.70 33.25 22.67
C TYR A 106 -19.35 34.53 22.11
N MET A 107 -18.54 35.49 21.69
CA MET A 107 -19.00 36.72 21.03
C MET A 107 -19.75 36.40 19.74
N ALA A 108 -19.19 35.53 18.90
CA ALA A 108 -19.80 35.09 17.65
C ALA A 108 -21.12 34.35 17.90
N ALA A 109 -21.22 33.50 18.93
CA ALA A 109 -22.48 32.86 19.30
C ALA A 109 -23.55 33.89 19.72
N SER A 110 -23.15 34.92 20.48
CA SER A 110 -24.04 35.99 20.91
C SER A 110 -24.52 36.84 19.73
N LEU A 111 -23.62 37.18 18.81
CA LEU A 111 -23.93 37.95 17.60
C LEU A 111 -24.71 37.13 16.57
N ASN A 112 -24.49 35.81 16.48
CA ASN A 112 -25.22 34.94 15.54
C ASN A 112 -26.73 34.90 15.84
N ASN A 113 -27.13 35.14 17.10
CA ASN A 113 -28.55 35.29 17.46
C ASN A 113 -29.14 36.62 16.94
N LEU A 114 -28.31 37.64 16.71
CA LEU A 114 -28.72 38.98 16.25
C LEU A 114 -28.59 39.14 14.73
N PHE A 115 -27.54 38.54 14.14
CA PHE A 115 -27.21 38.62 12.72
C PHE A 115 -26.86 37.21 12.21
N PRO A 116 -27.87 36.37 11.90
CA PRO A 116 -27.66 34.98 11.47
C PRO A 116 -26.91 34.85 10.14
N GLU A 117 -26.90 35.91 9.34
CA GLU A 117 -26.17 35.98 8.07
C GLU A 117 -24.65 36.02 8.26
N PHE A 118 -24.18 36.34 9.47
CA PHE A 118 -22.76 36.37 9.79
C PHE A 118 -22.24 34.97 10.12
N TYR A 119 -21.40 34.45 9.24
CA TYR A 119 -20.72 33.16 9.39
C TYR A 119 -19.52 33.25 10.36
N LEU A 120 -19.72 33.85 11.53
CA LEU A 120 -18.66 34.11 12.50
C LEU A 120 -18.38 32.90 13.38
N TYR A 121 -19.42 32.14 13.75
CA TYR A 121 -19.30 31.10 14.78
C TYR A 121 -18.31 29.98 14.43
N ASN A 122 -18.35 29.48 13.19
CA ASN A 122 -17.47 28.38 12.74
C ASN A 122 -16.09 28.87 12.25
N LYS A 123 -15.96 30.16 11.93
CA LYS A 123 -14.76 30.72 11.28
C LYS A 123 -13.52 30.68 12.16
N VAL A 124 -13.67 30.89 13.46
CA VAL A 124 -12.56 30.93 14.43
C VAL A 124 -11.84 29.58 14.57
N THR A 125 -12.49 28.49 14.18
CA THR A 125 -11.93 27.13 14.23
C THR A 125 -11.28 26.68 12.92
N ASN A 126 -11.31 27.51 11.87
CA ASN A 126 -10.68 27.19 10.60
C ASN A 126 -9.15 27.18 10.72
N TYR A 127 -8.47 26.27 10.01
CA TYR A 127 -7.01 26.11 10.08
C TYR A 127 -6.24 27.34 9.62
N ASN A 128 -6.86 28.15 8.75
CA ASN A 128 -6.30 29.37 8.19
C ASN A 128 -6.68 30.64 8.97
N PHE A 129 -7.33 30.50 10.12
CA PHE A 129 -7.65 31.64 10.98
C PHE A 129 -6.40 32.18 11.69
N VAL A 130 -6.31 33.50 11.86
CA VAL A 130 -5.11 34.17 12.38
C VAL A 130 -4.72 33.73 13.80
N LEU A 131 -5.71 33.51 14.68
CA LEU A 131 -5.42 33.02 16.04
C LEU A 131 -4.96 31.55 16.01
N VAL A 132 -5.50 30.74 15.10
CA VAL A 132 -5.05 29.36 14.91
C VAL A 132 -3.61 29.32 14.40
N LEU A 133 -3.25 30.16 13.42
CA LEU A 133 -1.87 30.27 12.91
C LEU A 133 -0.89 30.73 13.98
N THR A 134 -1.19 31.83 14.66
CA THR A 134 -0.32 32.40 15.71
C THR A 134 -0.16 31.46 16.90
N GLY A 135 -1.25 30.80 17.31
CA GLY A 135 -1.21 29.77 18.34
C GLY A 135 -0.35 28.58 17.92
N SER A 136 -0.48 28.13 16.67
CA SER A 136 0.34 27.03 16.12
C SER A 136 1.82 27.38 16.06
N ILE A 137 2.19 28.61 15.69
CA ILE A 137 3.57 29.09 15.72
C ILE A 137 4.10 29.13 17.15
N GLY A 138 3.31 29.66 18.10
CA GLY A 138 3.65 29.66 19.53
C GLY A 138 3.93 28.25 20.04
N LEU A 139 3.01 27.31 19.77
CA LEU A 139 3.15 25.91 20.13
C LEU A 139 4.42 25.28 19.53
N PHE A 140 4.70 25.54 18.25
CA PHE A 140 5.90 25.05 17.58
C PHE A 140 7.17 25.56 18.27
N TYR A 141 7.25 26.85 18.62
CA TYR A 141 8.42 27.44 19.28
C TYR A 141 8.66 26.94 20.71
N ILE A 142 7.62 26.50 21.43
CA ILE A 142 7.77 25.84 22.74
C ILE A 142 8.66 24.59 22.60
N PHE A 143 8.51 23.84 21.50
CA PHE A 143 9.22 22.58 21.27
C PHE A 143 10.42 22.67 20.32
N LYS A 144 10.54 23.72 19.48
CA LYS A 144 11.58 23.89 18.44
C LYS A 144 13.00 23.54 18.92
N ASN A 145 13.37 24.02 20.11
CA ASN A 145 14.70 23.82 20.72
C ASN A 145 14.60 23.05 22.04
N ALA A 146 13.56 22.23 22.24
CA ALA A 146 13.39 21.44 23.45
C ALA A 146 14.45 20.33 23.51
N LYS A 147 15.25 20.33 24.58
CA LYS A 147 16.18 19.25 24.91
C LYS A 147 15.51 18.34 25.93
N PHE A 148 15.40 17.07 25.59
CA PHE A 148 14.83 16.04 26.47
C PHE A 148 15.95 15.24 27.12
N LYS A 149 15.85 14.99 28.43
CA LYS A 149 16.77 14.09 29.13
C LYS A 149 16.44 12.63 28.76
N ASP A 150 17.45 11.77 28.72
CA ASP A 150 17.24 10.34 28.55
C ASP A 150 16.67 9.75 29.85
N ASN A 151 15.35 9.59 29.88
CA ASN A 151 14.61 9.01 30.97
C ASN A 151 13.53 8.08 30.41
N PHE A 152 12.87 7.33 31.31
CA PHE A 152 11.81 6.39 30.93
C PHE A 152 10.72 7.03 30.06
N ILE A 153 10.30 8.26 30.39
CA ILE A 153 9.25 8.99 29.67
C ILE A 153 9.71 9.31 28.24
N THR A 154 10.91 9.86 28.06
CA THR A 154 11.46 10.19 26.74
C THR A 154 11.61 8.93 25.88
N ARG A 155 12.07 7.81 26.45
CA ARG A 155 12.16 6.52 25.75
C ARG A 155 10.80 6.01 25.31
N TYR A 156 9.79 6.11 26.17
CA TYR A 156 8.43 5.70 25.87
C TYR A 156 7.79 6.57 24.77
N LEU A 157 7.98 7.90 24.82
CA LEU A 157 7.51 8.80 23.78
C LEU A 157 8.21 8.54 22.43
N ALA A 158 9.51 8.26 22.44
CA ALA A 158 10.26 7.91 21.24
C ALA A 158 9.79 6.58 20.62
N LEU A 159 9.37 5.61 21.44
CA LEU A 159 8.77 4.35 20.98
C LEU A 159 7.43 4.58 20.26
N ILE A 160 6.59 5.49 20.78
CA ILE A 160 5.24 5.73 20.26
C ILE A 160 5.22 6.69 19.06
N ALA A 161 6.13 7.66 19.01
CA ALA A 161 6.12 8.73 18.03
C ALA A 161 5.93 8.26 16.56
N PRO A 162 6.57 7.17 16.08
CA PRO A 162 6.39 6.70 14.71
C PRO A 162 4.94 6.27 14.37
N PHE A 163 4.15 5.87 15.37
CA PHE A 163 2.78 5.38 15.17
C PHE A 163 1.74 6.50 15.14
N THR A 164 2.11 7.74 15.52
CA THR A 164 1.16 8.87 15.60
C THR A 164 0.49 9.21 14.27
N PHE A 165 1.21 9.04 13.16
CA PHE A 165 0.64 9.19 11.82
C PHE A 165 -0.34 8.05 11.47
N GLY A 166 -0.06 6.82 11.91
CA GLY A 166 -0.97 5.69 11.78
C GLY A 166 -2.28 5.89 12.56
N VAL A 167 -2.20 6.48 13.76
CA VAL A 167 -3.40 6.87 14.53
C VAL A 167 -4.26 7.85 13.74
N TYR A 168 -3.66 8.87 13.13
CA TYR A 168 -4.39 9.82 12.26
C TYR A 168 -5.09 9.10 11.12
N LEU A 169 -4.41 8.21 10.39
CA LEU A 169 -5.01 7.46 9.28
C LEU A 169 -6.18 6.59 9.76
N PHE A 170 -6.00 5.84 10.83
CA PHE A 170 -7.06 4.99 11.36
C PHE A 170 -8.29 5.82 11.79
N HIS A 171 -8.08 6.85 12.59
CA HIS A 171 -9.16 7.67 13.13
C HIS A 171 -9.91 8.46 12.06
N GLU A 172 -9.21 8.95 11.04
CA GLU A 172 -9.79 9.77 9.97
C GLU A 172 -10.38 8.96 8.81
N HIS A 173 -10.32 7.63 8.87
CA HIS A 173 -10.90 6.78 7.84
C HIS A 173 -12.41 7.03 7.73
N ILE A 174 -12.94 7.10 6.51
CA ILE A 174 -14.33 7.50 6.25
C ILE A 174 -15.37 6.67 7.00
N THR A 175 -15.11 5.37 7.20
CA THR A 175 -16.01 4.47 7.93
C THR A 175 -15.88 4.55 9.46
N ILE A 176 -14.81 5.18 9.97
CA ILE A 176 -14.47 5.20 11.40
C ILE A 176 -14.73 6.57 12.01
N ARG A 177 -14.39 7.66 11.30
CA ARG A 177 -14.40 9.06 11.78
C ARG A 177 -15.64 9.45 12.58
N TYR A 178 -16.82 8.94 12.22
CA TYR A 178 -18.07 9.25 12.93
C TYR A 178 -18.59 8.09 13.79
N THR A 179 -18.14 6.87 13.52
CA THR A 179 -18.60 5.66 14.17
C THR A 179 -18.16 5.60 15.63
N TRP A 180 -16.92 6.00 15.93
CA TRP A 180 -16.43 6.00 17.32
C TRP A 180 -17.17 7.02 18.20
N ILE A 181 -17.64 8.13 17.62
CA ILE A 181 -18.39 9.19 18.34
C ILE A 181 -19.70 8.60 18.89
N VAL A 182 -20.38 7.81 18.06
CA VAL A 182 -21.63 7.12 18.41
C VAL A 182 -21.36 5.97 19.39
N MET A 183 -20.38 5.11 19.09
CA MET A 183 -20.03 3.96 19.93
C MET A 183 -19.63 4.35 21.35
N LEU A 184 -18.85 5.42 21.49
CA LEU A 184 -18.37 5.92 22.77
C LEU A 184 -19.28 6.99 23.38
N ARG A 185 -20.46 7.25 22.78
CA ARG A 185 -21.49 8.14 23.35
C ARG A 185 -20.98 9.53 23.73
N VAL A 186 -20.07 10.10 22.92
CA VAL A 186 -19.37 11.36 23.22
C VAL A 186 -20.33 12.54 23.41
N GLY A 187 -21.51 12.49 22.78
CA GLY A 187 -22.57 13.49 22.91
C GLY A 187 -23.57 13.27 24.07
N ASN A 188 -23.57 12.11 24.72
CA ASN A 188 -24.62 11.74 25.68
C ASN A 188 -24.20 11.92 27.15
N VAL A 189 -22.93 12.25 27.41
CA VAL A 189 -22.41 12.45 28.77
C VAL A 189 -22.39 13.94 29.09
N PHE A 190 -23.25 14.35 30.03
CA PHE A 190 -23.39 15.74 30.49
C PHE A 190 -22.91 15.93 31.94
N GLY A 191 -22.77 17.18 32.36
CA GLY A 191 -22.38 17.54 33.73
C GLY A 191 -20.89 17.32 34.03
N LYS A 192 -20.58 17.13 35.32
CA LYS A 192 -19.19 17.09 35.84
C LYS A 192 -18.30 16.00 35.23
N TYR A 193 -18.89 14.92 34.72
CA TYR A 193 -18.16 13.78 34.15
C TYR A 193 -17.81 13.95 32.66
N ARG A 194 -18.33 14.98 31.99
CA ARG A 194 -18.13 15.19 30.55
C ARG A 194 -16.66 15.31 30.16
N ILE A 195 -15.88 16.09 30.93
CA ILE A 195 -14.46 16.31 30.65
C ILE A 195 -13.65 15.03 30.85
N LEU A 196 -13.88 14.33 31.97
CA LEU A 196 -13.23 13.05 32.25
C LEU A 196 -13.54 12.03 31.16
N HIS A 197 -14.80 11.94 30.74
CA HIS A 197 -15.21 11.06 29.64
C HIS A 197 -14.50 11.39 28.33
N MET A 198 -14.39 12.68 27.95
CA MET A 198 -13.64 13.08 26.76
C MET A 198 -12.17 12.68 26.82
N ILE A 199 -11.52 12.86 27.98
CA ILE A 199 -10.12 12.45 28.17
C ILE A 199 -9.97 10.94 27.97
N LEU A 200 -10.85 10.15 28.60
CA LEU A 200 -10.83 8.68 28.47
C LEU A 200 -11.05 8.23 27.03
N VAL A 201 -11.98 8.86 26.30
CA VAL A 201 -12.24 8.57 24.89
C VAL A 201 -11.03 8.87 24.02
N VAL A 202 -10.38 10.03 24.20
CA VAL A 202 -9.17 10.40 23.45
C VAL A 202 -8.05 9.40 23.71
N LEU A 203 -7.83 9.01 24.97
CA LEU A 203 -6.83 8.00 25.33
C LEU A 203 -7.16 6.63 24.72
N ALA A 204 -8.43 6.22 24.73
CA ALA A 204 -8.87 4.95 24.13
C ALA A 204 -8.62 4.92 22.62
N ILE A 205 -9.02 5.96 21.89
CA ILE A 205 -8.83 6.04 20.44
C ILE A 205 -7.34 6.07 20.08
N PHE A 206 -6.56 6.86 20.81
CA PHE A 206 -5.12 6.98 20.57
C PHE A 206 -4.40 5.66 20.81
N THR A 207 -4.70 4.97 21.92
CA THR A 207 -4.12 3.66 22.24
C THR A 207 -4.54 2.59 21.25
N LEU A 208 -5.82 2.52 20.87
CA LEU A 208 -6.31 1.60 19.83
C LEU A 208 -5.63 1.86 18.49
N GLY A 209 -5.49 3.13 18.09
CA GLY A 209 -4.79 3.49 16.86
C GLY A 209 -3.33 3.02 16.87
N ILE A 210 -2.62 3.16 17.99
CA ILE A 210 -1.25 2.65 18.14
C ILE A 210 -1.23 1.12 18.02
N LEU A 211 -2.12 0.41 18.73
CA LEU A 211 -2.17 -1.05 18.69
C LEU A 211 -2.41 -1.56 17.27
N ILE A 212 -3.33 -0.93 16.53
CA ILE A 212 -3.61 -1.28 15.14
C ILE A 212 -2.37 -1.04 14.27
N ASP A 213 -1.68 0.09 14.43
CA ASP A 213 -0.50 0.41 13.63
C ASP A 213 0.70 -0.51 13.96
N VAL A 214 0.80 -0.96 15.22
CA VAL A 214 1.76 -1.98 15.67
C VAL A 214 1.44 -3.33 15.02
N ILE A 215 0.19 -3.79 15.07
CA ILE A 215 -0.24 -5.05 14.43
C ILE A 215 0.03 -5.00 12.93
N ARG A 216 -0.33 -3.89 12.27
CA ARG A 216 -0.03 -3.66 10.86
C ARG A 216 1.46 -3.84 10.58
N THR A 217 2.32 -3.22 11.39
CA THR A 217 3.78 -3.29 11.23
C THR A 217 4.32 -4.71 11.44
N LEU A 218 3.79 -5.45 12.42
CA LEU A 218 4.15 -6.85 12.66
C LEU A 218 3.77 -7.73 11.47
N LEU A 219 2.55 -7.57 10.93
CA LEU A 219 2.08 -8.31 9.76
C LEU A 219 2.94 -8.01 8.53
N PHE A 220 3.21 -6.74 8.22
CA PHE A 220 4.07 -6.40 7.08
C PHE A 220 5.48 -6.96 7.21
N ASN A 221 6.06 -6.94 8.42
CA ASN A 221 7.37 -7.53 8.66
C ASN A 221 7.35 -9.05 8.49
N LEU A 222 6.29 -9.73 8.91
CA LEU A 222 6.10 -11.16 8.70
C LEU A 222 5.98 -11.48 7.20
N PHE A 223 5.10 -10.77 6.47
CA PHE A 223 4.96 -10.93 5.02
C PHE A 223 6.27 -10.69 4.29
N ARG A 224 7.01 -9.63 4.65
CA ARG A 224 8.33 -9.35 4.09
C ARG A 224 9.30 -10.52 4.31
N LYS A 225 9.36 -11.08 5.52
CA LYS A 225 10.20 -12.26 5.82
C LYS A 225 9.78 -13.48 5.01
N LEU A 226 8.48 -13.75 4.90
CA LEU A 226 7.94 -14.85 4.11
C LEU A 226 8.27 -14.71 2.62
N ILE A 227 8.12 -13.51 2.05
CA ILE A 227 8.48 -13.23 0.66
C ILE A 227 9.97 -13.43 0.44
N ILE A 228 10.83 -12.89 1.31
CA ILE A 228 12.29 -13.06 1.19
C ILE A 228 12.66 -14.55 1.30
N PHE A 229 12.03 -15.29 2.20
CA PHE A 229 12.24 -16.72 2.35
C PHE A 229 11.80 -17.49 1.09
N ALA A 230 10.62 -17.20 0.55
CA ALA A 230 10.12 -17.81 -0.68
C ALA A 230 11.03 -17.50 -1.89
N LEU A 231 11.47 -16.24 -2.02
CA LEU A 231 12.42 -15.85 -3.05
C LEU A 231 13.76 -16.56 -2.88
N LYS A 232 14.25 -16.73 -1.64
CA LYS A 232 15.49 -17.48 -1.39
C LYS A 232 15.38 -18.93 -1.85
N ILE A 233 14.26 -19.60 -1.57
CA ILE A 233 14.00 -20.97 -2.08
C ILE A 233 13.93 -20.97 -3.61
N TYR A 234 13.20 -20.01 -4.20
CA TYR A 234 13.04 -19.90 -5.64
C TYR A 234 14.39 -19.72 -6.34
N TYR A 235 15.20 -18.74 -5.92
CA TYR A 235 16.52 -18.50 -6.53
C TYR A 235 17.54 -19.59 -6.21
N GLY A 236 17.44 -20.26 -5.07
CA GLY A 236 18.34 -21.37 -4.71
C GLY A 236 18.15 -22.61 -5.59
N ASN A 237 16.92 -22.89 -6.02
CA ASN A 237 16.56 -24.06 -6.84
C ASN A 237 15.86 -23.65 -8.15
N ARG A 238 16.27 -22.53 -8.75
CA ARG A 238 15.55 -21.88 -9.85
C ARG A 238 15.19 -22.82 -11.00
N GLU A 239 16.11 -23.68 -11.41
CA GLU A 239 15.86 -24.65 -12.49
C GLU A 239 14.69 -25.60 -12.15
N ILE A 240 14.70 -26.20 -10.96
CA ILE A 240 13.63 -27.12 -10.51
C ILE A 240 12.31 -26.36 -10.36
N MET A 241 12.36 -25.14 -9.82
CA MET A 241 11.17 -24.32 -9.61
C MET A 241 10.54 -23.87 -10.94
N ASP A 242 11.34 -23.38 -11.88
CA ASP A 242 10.89 -23.02 -13.22
C ASP A 242 10.32 -24.26 -13.92
N TYR A 243 10.96 -25.43 -13.81
CA TYR A 243 10.45 -26.69 -14.37
C TYR A 243 9.06 -27.06 -13.82
N LEU A 244 8.87 -26.95 -12.50
CA LEU A 244 7.59 -27.25 -11.86
C LEU A 244 6.51 -26.24 -12.26
N ILE A 245 6.83 -24.94 -12.28
CA ILE A 245 5.91 -23.86 -12.68
C ILE A 245 5.45 -24.05 -14.12
N PHE A 246 6.38 -24.30 -15.04
CA PHE A 246 6.04 -24.54 -16.45
C PHE A 246 5.36 -25.90 -16.66
N GLY A 247 5.63 -26.88 -15.80
CA GLY A 247 4.87 -28.14 -15.75
C GLY A 247 3.39 -27.91 -15.45
N VAL A 248 3.08 -27.14 -14.39
CA VAL A 248 1.70 -26.76 -14.05
C VAL A 248 1.06 -25.93 -15.16
N ALA A 249 1.80 -24.96 -15.73
CA ALA A 249 1.31 -24.17 -16.85
C ALA A 249 1.01 -25.04 -18.09
N ALA A 250 1.80 -26.07 -18.36
CA ALA A 250 1.54 -27.01 -19.46
C ALA A 250 0.25 -27.81 -19.23
N THR A 251 -0.07 -28.17 -17.98
CA THR A 251 -1.36 -28.78 -17.64
C THR A 251 -2.51 -27.81 -17.91
N VAL A 252 -2.38 -26.54 -17.55
CA VAL A 252 -3.39 -25.51 -17.86
C VAL A 252 -3.58 -25.36 -19.37
N VAL A 253 -2.48 -25.30 -20.14
CA VAL A 253 -2.53 -25.25 -21.62
C VAL A 253 -3.23 -26.48 -22.19
N ASN A 254 -2.98 -27.67 -21.63
CA ASN A 254 -3.68 -28.90 -22.02
C ASN A 254 -5.21 -28.74 -21.85
N TRP A 255 -5.67 -28.35 -20.66
CA TRP A 255 -7.09 -28.14 -20.40
C TRP A 255 -7.72 -27.09 -21.31
N ILE A 256 -7.05 -25.96 -21.53
CA ILE A 256 -7.53 -24.91 -22.43
C ILE A 256 -7.65 -25.44 -23.87
N ALA A 257 -6.63 -26.14 -24.36
CA ALA A 257 -6.62 -26.70 -25.71
C ALA A 257 -7.70 -27.80 -25.87
N TYR A 258 -7.89 -28.64 -24.85
CA TYR A 258 -8.94 -29.65 -24.84
C TYR A 258 -10.31 -29.00 -24.92
N ILE A 259 -10.60 -28.03 -24.05
CA ILE A 259 -11.90 -27.35 -24.01
C ILE A 259 -12.15 -26.61 -25.33
N GLY A 260 -11.16 -25.87 -25.85
CA GLY A 260 -11.27 -25.16 -27.12
C GLY A 260 -11.52 -26.08 -28.31
N CYS A 261 -10.76 -27.18 -28.42
CA CYS A 261 -10.96 -28.13 -29.51
C CYS A 261 -12.27 -28.91 -29.37
N ALA A 262 -12.56 -29.45 -28.19
CA ALA A 262 -13.75 -30.28 -27.95
C ALA A 262 -15.04 -29.48 -28.05
N TYR A 263 -15.08 -28.23 -27.56
CA TYR A 263 -16.34 -27.48 -27.43
C TYR A 263 -16.52 -26.31 -28.41
N CYS A 264 -15.45 -25.79 -29.01
CA CYS A 264 -15.55 -24.66 -29.95
C CYS A 264 -15.30 -25.07 -31.41
N PHE A 265 -14.38 -26.00 -31.66
CA PHE A 265 -13.97 -26.33 -33.03
C PHE A 265 -14.59 -27.64 -33.55
N LEU A 266 -14.41 -28.75 -32.84
CA LEU A 266 -14.78 -30.07 -33.36
C LEU A 266 -16.28 -30.33 -33.33
N ILE A 267 -17.07 -29.64 -32.49
CA ILE A 267 -18.55 -29.74 -32.51
C ILE A 267 -19.15 -29.21 -33.81
N VAL A 268 -18.43 -28.36 -34.56
CA VAL A 268 -18.88 -27.86 -35.88
C VAL A 268 -18.80 -28.97 -36.94
N PHE A 269 -17.89 -29.93 -36.79
CA PHE A 269 -17.62 -30.98 -37.77
C PHE A 269 -18.03 -32.39 -37.30
N MET A 270 -18.23 -32.59 -36.00
CA MET A 270 -18.52 -33.89 -35.40
C MET A 270 -19.60 -33.79 -34.32
N LYS A 271 -20.32 -34.89 -34.09
CA LYS A 271 -21.41 -34.94 -33.12
C LYS A 271 -20.89 -34.80 -31.70
N LYS A 272 -21.42 -33.82 -30.95
CA LYS A 272 -21.09 -33.60 -29.53
C LYS A 272 -21.32 -34.89 -28.72
N GLY A 273 -20.32 -35.31 -27.95
CA GLY A 273 -20.36 -36.53 -27.14
C GLY A 273 -20.02 -37.82 -27.89
N ALA A 274 -19.58 -37.74 -29.15
CA ALA A 274 -18.98 -38.89 -29.81
C ALA A 274 -17.58 -39.16 -29.24
N THR A 275 -17.30 -40.43 -28.92
CA THR A 275 -16.00 -40.88 -28.40
C THR A 275 -14.84 -40.48 -29.32
N THR A 276 -15.09 -40.43 -30.64
CA THR A 276 -14.13 -39.99 -31.65
C THR A 276 -13.70 -38.54 -31.41
N THR A 277 -14.65 -37.63 -31.16
CA THR A 277 -14.39 -36.20 -30.93
C THR A 277 -13.58 -35.93 -29.68
N GLU A 278 -13.88 -36.61 -28.57
CA GLU A 278 -13.16 -36.46 -27.30
C GLU A 278 -11.73 -36.98 -27.40
N MET A 279 -11.53 -38.15 -28.03
CA MET A 279 -10.20 -38.68 -28.29
C MET A 279 -9.38 -37.76 -29.18
N THR A 280 -9.98 -37.19 -30.23
CA THR A 280 -9.25 -36.26 -31.12
C THR A 280 -8.87 -34.98 -30.38
N ALA A 281 -9.79 -34.42 -29.58
CA ALA A 281 -9.52 -33.23 -28.78
C ALA A 281 -8.40 -33.46 -27.76
N ASN A 282 -8.38 -34.62 -27.10
CA ASN A 282 -7.36 -34.98 -26.12
C ASN A 282 -5.97 -35.14 -26.76
N VAL A 283 -5.89 -35.73 -27.96
CA VAL A 283 -4.62 -35.83 -28.71
C VAL A 283 -4.09 -34.44 -29.08
N ILE A 284 -4.96 -33.57 -29.61
CA ILE A 284 -4.57 -32.19 -29.97
C ILE A 284 -4.13 -31.41 -28.73
N ALA A 285 -4.85 -31.53 -27.63
CA ALA A 285 -4.53 -30.89 -26.36
C ALA A 285 -3.19 -31.36 -25.79
N TRP A 286 -2.92 -32.66 -25.86
CA TRP A 286 -1.63 -33.23 -25.46
C TRP A 286 -0.48 -32.70 -26.34
N ILE A 287 -0.66 -32.64 -27.66
CA ILE A 287 0.34 -32.06 -28.58
C ILE A 287 0.62 -30.59 -28.22
N ALA A 288 -0.42 -29.79 -28.00
CA ALA A 288 -0.28 -28.39 -27.60
C ALA A 288 0.49 -28.24 -26.28
N ALA A 289 0.20 -29.08 -25.29
CA ALA A 289 0.89 -29.09 -24.02
C ALA A 289 2.37 -29.50 -24.16
N VAL A 290 2.68 -30.49 -25.01
CA VAL A 290 4.07 -30.92 -25.28
C VAL A 290 4.86 -29.82 -25.99
N LEU A 291 4.28 -29.15 -26.98
CA LEU A 291 4.90 -28.02 -27.68
C LEU A 291 5.19 -26.86 -26.73
N PHE A 292 4.23 -26.51 -25.88
CA PHE A 292 4.40 -25.49 -24.85
C PHE A 292 5.49 -25.88 -23.84
N ALA A 293 5.46 -27.11 -23.34
CA ALA A 293 6.45 -27.61 -22.39
C ALA A 293 7.86 -27.64 -22.98
N TYR A 294 8.00 -28.01 -24.25
CA TYR A 294 9.29 -27.96 -24.94
C TYR A 294 9.82 -26.54 -25.04
N TRP A 295 9.00 -25.61 -25.53
CA TRP A 295 9.39 -24.22 -25.73
C TRP A 295 9.78 -23.54 -24.40
N THR A 296 9.00 -23.77 -23.34
CA THR A 296 9.26 -23.21 -22.01
C THR A 296 10.50 -23.82 -21.36
N ASN A 297 10.63 -25.15 -21.37
CA ASN A 297 11.79 -25.83 -20.79
C ASN A 297 13.09 -25.43 -21.49
N ARG A 298 13.07 -25.33 -22.83
CA ARG A 298 14.24 -24.92 -23.60
C ARG A 298 14.68 -23.49 -23.29
N ASN A 299 13.75 -22.55 -23.29
CA ASN A 299 14.09 -21.12 -23.25
C ASN A 299 14.23 -20.56 -21.82
N PHE A 300 13.44 -21.05 -20.87
CA PHE A 300 13.37 -20.46 -19.53
C PHE A 300 14.03 -21.34 -18.45
N VAL A 301 13.76 -22.65 -18.46
CA VAL A 301 14.23 -23.60 -17.44
C VAL A 301 15.71 -23.93 -17.66
N PHE A 302 16.04 -24.53 -18.80
CA PHE A 302 17.38 -25.03 -19.11
C PHE A 302 18.20 -24.06 -19.96
N ARG A 303 17.56 -23.05 -20.57
CA ARG A 303 18.22 -22.00 -21.38
C ARG A 303 19.23 -22.56 -22.40
N SER A 304 18.80 -23.51 -23.23
CA SER A 304 19.67 -24.16 -24.22
C SER A 304 20.34 -23.13 -25.15
N THR A 305 21.64 -23.25 -25.32
CA THR A 305 22.50 -22.38 -26.14
C THR A 305 22.57 -22.82 -27.60
N ILE A 306 21.89 -23.90 -27.99
CA ILE A 306 21.95 -24.46 -29.36
C ILE A 306 21.23 -23.54 -30.35
N THR A 307 21.95 -23.03 -31.35
CA THR A 307 21.42 -22.06 -32.33
C THR A 307 21.03 -22.65 -33.69
N GLY A 308 21.50 -23.85 -34.05
CA GLY A 308 21.24 -24.48 -35.36
C GLY A 308 19.85 -25.12 -35.51
N PHE A 309 19.19 -24.96 -36.67
CA PHE A 309 17.85 -25.50 -36.94
C PHE A 309 17.80 -27.04 -36.84
N ALA A 310 18.73 -27.75 -37.50
CA ALA A 310 18.81 -29.20 -37.44
C ALA A 310 19.05 -29.73 -36.02
N ALA A 311 19.89 -29.04 -35.24
CA ALA A 311 20.16 -29.39 -33.84
C ALA A 311 18.93 -29.13 -32.95
N ARG A 312 18.20 -28.03 -33.16
CA ARG A 312 16.94 -27.74 -32.47
C ARG A 312 15.85 -28.77 -32.79
N LEU A 313 15.79 -29.27 -34.02
CA LEU A 313 14.84 -30.31 -34.40
C LEU A 313 15.19 -31.65 -33.72
N ARG A 314 16.48 -31.94 -33.55
CA ARG A 314 16.95 -33.10 -32.77
C ARG A 314 16.58 -32.99 -31.28
N GLU A 315 16.82 -31.83 -30.64
CA GLU A 315 16.38 -31.57 -29.25
C GLU A 315 14.87 -31.79 -29.10
N PHE A 316 14.08 -31.28 -30.05
CA PHE A 316 12.63 -31.43 -30.06
C PHE A 316 12.21 -32.90 -30.12
N TRP A 317 12.75 -33.69 -31.06
CA TRP A 317 12.39 -35.10 -31.17
C TRP A 317 12.86 -35.94 -29.98
N GLN A 318 14.00 -35.61 -29.37
CA GLN A 318 14.42 -36.22 -28.10
C GLN A 318 13.44 -35.90 -26.97
N PHE A 319 12.96 -34.66 -26.88
CA PHE A 319 11.95 -34.26 -25.90
C PHE A 319 10.62 -35.01 -26.10
N VAL A 320 10.15 -35.07 -27.35
CA VAL A 320 8.92 -35.80 -27.71
C VAL A 320 9.08 -37.29 -27.41
N ALA A 321 10.22 -37.90 -27.75
CA ALA A 321 10.50 -39.29 -27.43
C ALA A 321 10.49 -39.55 -25.91
N ALA A 322 11.11 -38.67 -25.12
CA ALA A 322 11.06 -38.75 -23.66
C ALA A 322 9.63 -38.64 -23.10
N ARG A 323 8.78 -37.81 -23.73
CA ARG A 323 7.36 -37.66 -23.34
C ARG A 323 6.51 -38.88 -23.71
N ILE A 324 6.73 -39.48 -24.87
CA ILE A 324 6.05 -40.72 -25.26
C ILE A 324 6.48 -41.86 -24.33
N PHE A 325 7.79 -41.95 -24.04
CA PHE A 325 8.31 -42.95 -23.12
C PHE A 325 7.74 -42.78 -21.72
N SER A 326 7.71 -41.56 -21.17
CA SER A 326 7.15 -41.33 -19.84
C SER A 326 5.65 -41.59 -19.77
N PHE A 327 4.91 -41.37 -20.87
CA PHE A 327 3.51 -41.79 -20.99
C PHE A 327 3.33 -43.31 -21.01
N LEU A 328 4.21 -44.06 -21.68
CA LEU A 328 4.19 -45.52 -21.63
C LEU A 328 4.50 -46.03 -20.21
N VAL A 329 5.46 -45.42 -19.52
CA VAL A 329 5.76 -45.73 -18.12
C VAL A 329 4.56 -45.42 -17.23
N GLU A 330 3.85 -44.30 -17.47
CA GLU A 330 2.61 -43.98 -16.77
C GLU A 330 1.57 -45.10 -16.92
N LEU A 331 1.31 -45.56 -18.15
CA LEU A 331 0.33 -46.60 -18.43
C LEU A 331 0.69 -47.93 -17.75
N VAL A 332 1.93 -48.38 -17.88
CA VAL A 332 2.39 -49.66 -17.31
C VAL A 332 2.36 -49.60 -15.78
N MET A 333 2.89 -48.53 -15.19
CA MET A 333 2.95 -48.39 -13.74
C MET A 333 1.55 -48.27 -13.14
N PHE A 334 0.66 -47.50 -13.76
CA PHE A 334 -0.73 -47.37 -13.32
C PHE A 334 -1.47 -48.72 -13.40
N PHE A 335 -1.28 -49.49 -14.48
CA PHE A 335 -1.85 -50.83 -14.62
C PHE A 335 -1.37 -51.78 -13.53
N VAL A 336 -0.06 -51.82 -13.27
CA VAL A 336 0.54 -52.68 -12.23
C VAL A 336 -0.02 -52.31 -10.85
N MET A 337 -0.11 -51.02 -10.52
CA MET A 337 -0.58 -50.59 -9.20
C MET A 337 -2.05 -50.93 -8.96
N ILE A 338 -2.91 -50.79 -9.97
CA ILE A 338 -4.34 -51.09 -9.83
C ILE A 338 -4.60 -52.60 -9.89
N HIS A 339 -4.08 -53.29 -10.91
CA HIS A 339 -4.49 -54.67 -11.18
C HIS A 339 -3.66 -55.72 -10.44
N ILE A 340 -2.38 -55.44 -10.17
CA ILE A 340 -1.48 -56.38 -9.49
C ILE A 340 -1.41 -56.05 -7.99
N LEU A 341 -1.13 -54.80 -7.65
CA LEU A 341 -0.99 -54.37 -6.25
C LEU A 341 -2.32 -54.04 -5.56
N LYS A 342 -3.44 -53.99 -6.31
CA LYS A 342 -4.79 -53.67 -5.82
C LYS A 342 -4.87 -52.38 -5.00
N MET A 343 -4.06 -51.39 -5.36
CA MET A 343 -4.08 -50.07 -4.73
C MET A 343 -5.30 -49.26 -5.21
N ASN A 344 -5.71 -48.29 -4.39
CA ASN A 344 -6.73 -47.32 -4.78
C ASN A 344 -6.28 -46.50 -6.00
N ASP A 345 -7.20 -46.31 -6.95
CA ASP A 345 -6.96 -45.65 -8.24
C ASP A 345 -6.48 -44.20 -8.11
N ILE A 346 -7.05 -43.42 -7.18
CA ILE A 346 -6.66 -42.03 -6.93
C ILE A 346 -5.23 -41.98 -6.37
N VAL A 347 -4.91 -42.86 -5.42
CA VAL A 347 -3.56 -42.95 -4.81
C VAL A 347 -2.53 -43.39 -5.86
N SER A 348 -2.86 -44.39 -6.68
CA SER A 348 -2.01 -44.83 -7.78
C SER A 348 -1.78 -43.72 -8.81
N LYS A 349 -2.82 -42.99 -9.19
CA LYS A 349 -2.71 -41.87 -10.14
C LYS A 349 -1.77 -40.78 -9.63
N LEU A 350 -1.85 -40.45 -8.34
CA LEU A 350 -0.97 -39.46 -7.70
C LEU A 350 0.50 -39.92 -7.71
N ILE A 351 0.77 -41.16 -7.27
CA ILE A 351 2.13 -41.71 -7.20
C ILE A 351 2.76 -41.77 -8.60
N VAL A 352 2.04 -42.31 -9.58
CA VAL A 352 2.52 -42.40 -10.96
C VAL A 352 2.77 -41.00 -11.52
N GLY A 353 1.90 -40.03 -11.27
CA GLY A 353 2.09 -38.64 -11.69
C GLY A 353 3.38 -38.01 -11.15
N ILE A 354 3.70 -38.24 -9.87
CA ILE A 354 4.97 -37.77 -9.28
C ILE A 354 6.17 -38.41 -9.97
N VAL A 355 6.14 -39.73 -10.18
CA VAL A 355 7.23 -40.46 -10.86
C VAL A 355 7.43 -39.95 -12.29
N VAL A 356 6.35 -39.72 -13.02
CA VAL A 356 6.37 -39.22 -14.40
C VAL A 356 6.93 -37.80 -14.47
N ILE A 357 6.61 -36.92 -13.52
CA ILE A 357 7.18 -35.57 -13.45
C ILE A 357 8.70 -35.64 -13.21
N ILE A 358 9.14 -36.48 -12.27
CA ILE A 358 10.57 -36.68 -11.96
C ILE A 358 11.31 -37.25 -13.17
N LEU A 359 10.77 -38.30 -13.80
CA LEU A 359 11.35 -38.90 -15.00
C LEU A 359 11.48 -37.89 -16.14
N ASN A 360 10.43 -37.10 -16.39
CA ASN A 360 10.47 -36.07 -17.42
C ASN A 360 11.52 -34.99 -17.11
N TYR A 361 11.73 -34.63 -15.84
CA TYR A 361 12.80 -33.71 -15.44
C TYR A 361 14.18 -34.33 -15.70
N ILE A 362 14.40 -35.57 -15.27
CA ILE A 362 15.66 -36.30 -15.44
C ILE A 362 16.00 -36.44 -16.93
N PHE A 363 15.06 -36.87 -17.77
CA PHE A 363 15.28 -36.95 -19.21
C PHE A 363 15.55 -35.58 -19.84
N SER A 364 14.80 -34.55 -19.42
CA SER A 364 15.01 -33.19 -19.92
C SER A 364 16.41 -32.69 -19.59
N LYS A 365 16.91 -32.94 -18.38
CA LYS A 365 18.21 -32.47 -17.90
C LYS A 365 19.39 -33.27 -18.44
N LEU A 366 19.33 -34.60 -18.38
CA LEU A 366 20.48 -35.46 -18.68
C LEU A 366 20.61 -35.81 -20.16
N TRP A 367 19.49 -35.84 -20.90
CA TRP A 367 19.47 -36.32 -22.27
C TRP A 367 19.07 -35.27 -23.30
N VAL A 368 17.99 -34.51 -23.04
CA VAL A 368 17.44 -33.56 -24.03
C VAL A 368 18.23 -32.25 -24.06
N PHE A 369 18.39 -31.59 -22.90
CA PHE A 369 19.05 -30.29 -22.76
C PHE A 369 20.40 -30.45 -22.09
N LYS A 370 21.19 -31.43 -22.53
CA LYS A 370 22.52 -31.67 -21.99
C LYS A 370 23.38 -30.42 -22.23
N ASP A 371 23.86 -29.82 -21.15
CA ASP A 371 24.84 -28.73 -21.21
C ASP A 371 26.12 -29.25 -21.88
N ASN A 372 26.31 -28.89 -23.15
CA ASN A 372 27.63 -28.92 -23.77
C ASN A 372 28.39 -27.68 -23.29
N LYS A 373 28.72 -27.62 -21.99
CA LYS A 373 29.87 -26.82 -21.57
C LYS A 373 31.12 -27.57 -22.05
N ALA A 374 31.47 -27.34 -23.30
CA ALA A 374 32.83 -27.49 -23.79
C ALA A 374 33.68 -26.33 -23.28
#